data_AF-A0ABD4UFJ9-F1
#
_entry.id   AF-A0ABD4UFJ9-F1
#
_cell.length_a   1.000
_cell.length_b   1.000
_cell.length_c   1.000
_cell.angle_alpha   90.00
_cell.angle_beta   90.00
_cell.angle_gamma   90.00
#
_symmetry.space_group_name_H-M   'P 1'
#
loop_
_entity.id
_entity.type
_entity.pdbx_description
1 polymer ?
#
loop_
_entity_poly.entity_id
_entity_poly.type
_entity_poly.pdbx_seq_one_letter_code
_entity_poly.pdbx_strand_id
1 'polypeptide(L)'
;MNGLSLPLLIAGWGALLSTALAAIKIWELWRDRHRIDVGYSFCSDEQQGNTITIRNVSGRPLILCYWELQLRHGHWPRARYNTFRTPEPDEVNDYRLEPYSSYPLVFTDYEHFDYDLVAPRGGPVYIRLHFAGRRPMRLIAYPGS
;
A
#
# COMPACT_ATOMS: atom_id res chain seq x y z
N MET A 1 6.92 6.19 -56.16
CA MET A 1 6.36 7.34 -55.43
C MET A 1 5.26 6.79 -54.53
N ASN A 2 5.61 6.43 -53.29
CA ASN A 2 4.67 5.76 -52.38
C ASN A 2 3.83 6.82 -51.69
N GLY A 3 2.78 7.28 -52.37
CA GLY A 3 1.75 8.09 -51.75
C GLY A 3 1.00 7.22 -50.74
N LEU A 4 1.44 7.23 -49.48
CA LEU A 4 0.60 6.76 -48.38
C LEU A 4 -0.73 7.48 -48.54
N SER A 5 -1.78 6.71 -48.82
CA SER A 5 -3.10 7.26 -49.06
C SER A 5 -3.51 8.03 -47.81
N LEU A 6 -3.89 9.30 -47.97
CA LEU A 6 -4.35 10.19 -46.90
C LEU A 6 -5.32 9.50 -45.91
N PRO A 7 -6.25 8.63 -46.37
CA PRO A 7 -7.10 7.83 -45.49
C PRO A 7 -6.34 6.84 -44.60
N LEU A 8 -5.28 6.20 -45.10
CA LEU A 8 -4.46 5.25 -44.32
C LEU A 8 -3.66 5.97 -43.23
N LEU A 9 -3.15 7.18 -43.51
CA LEU A 9 -2.49 8.02 -42.51
C LEU A 9 -3.46 8.45 -41.41
N ILE A 10 -4.65 8.92 -41.78
CA ILE A 10 -5.69 9.32 -40.81
C ILE A 10 -6.15 8.11 -39.98
N ALA A 11 -6.36 6.95 -40.61
CA ALA A 11 -6.74 5.72 -39.91
C ALA A 11 -5.65 5.26 -38.93
N GLY A 12 -4.38 5.32 -39.32
CA GLY A 12 -3.25 4.99 -38.44
C GLY A 12 -3.16 5.90 -37.22
N TRP A 13 -3.33 7.21 -37.41
CA TRP A 13 -3.37 8.18 -36.31
C TRP A 13 -4.58 7.98 -35.40
N GLY A 14 -5.76 7.74 -35.97
CA GLY A 14 -6.99 7.47 -35.21
C GLY A 14 -6.88 6.20 -34.36
N ALA A 15 -6.32 5.12 -34.93
CA ALA A 15 -6.09 3.88 -34.21
C ALA A 15 -5.07 4.05 -33.07
N LEU A 16 -3.97 4.76 -33.30
CA LEU A 16 -2.94 5.01 -32.29
C LEU A 16 -3.49 5.84 -31.13
N LEU A 17 -4.21 6.94 -31.43
CA LEU A 17 -4.82 7.79 -30.40
C LEU A 17 -5.87 7.03 -29.59
N SER A 18 -6.73 6.25 -30.26
CA SER A 18 -7.76 5.45 -29.59
C SER A 18 -7.15 4.39 -28.68
N THR A 19 -6.06 3.75 -29.12
CA THR A 19 -5.34 2.74 -28.32
C THR A 19 -4.68 3.39 -27.10
N ALA A 20 -4.06 4.56 -27.26
CA ALA A 20 -3.45 5.29 -26.15
C ALA A 20 -4.50 5.70 -25.10
N LEU A 21 -5.64 6.25 -25.53
CA LEU A 21 -6.73 6.62 -24.61
C LEU A 21 -7.31 5.40 -23.89
N ALA A 22 -7.49 4.28 -24.60
CA ALA A 22 -7.94 3.03 -23.99
C ALA A 22 -6.95 2.52 -22.93
N ALA A 23 -5.65 2.56 -23.22
CA ALA A 23 -4.60 2.17 -22.28
C ALA A 23 -4.60 3.05 -21.03
N ILE A 24 -4.72 4.39 -21.19
CA ILE A 24 -4.83 5.33 -20.06
C ILE A 24 -6.05 5.00 -19.21
N LYS A 25 -7.22 4.74 -19.82
CA LYS A 25 -8.44 4.40 -19.07
C LYS A 25 -8.34 3.08 -18.32
N ILE A 26 -7.73 2.07 -18.92
CA ILE A 26 -7.45 0.80 -18.24
C ILE A 26 -6.51 1.03 -17.05
N TRP A 27 -5.48 1.86 -17.22
CA TRP A 27 -4.53 2.19 -16.17
C TRP A 27 -5.17 2.98 -15.02
N GLU A 28 -5.99 3.98 -15.31
CA GLU A 28 -6.78 4.73 -14.31
C GLU A 28 -7.69 3.80 -13.51
N LEU A 29 -8.45 2.95 -14.20
CA LEU A 29 -9.37 1.99 -13.56
C LEU A 29 -8.61 1.01 -12.65
N TRP A 30 -7.45 0.55 -13.08
CA TRP A 30 -6.60 -0.32 -12.28
C TRP A 30 -6.03 0.42 -11.06
N ARG A 31 -5.53 1.65 -11.24
CA ARG A 31 -5.01 2.48 -10.16
C ARG A 31 -6.08 2.80 -9.11
N ASP A 32 -7.27 3.23 -9.51
CA ASP A 32 -8.35 3.63 -8.60
C ASP A 32 -8.93 2.46 -7.80
N ARG A 33 -8.88 1.24 -8.36
CA ARG A 33 -9.31 0.01 -7.65
C ARG A 33 -8.37 -0.40 -6.51
N HIS A 34 -7.16 0.16 -6.47
CA HIS A 34 -6.06 -0.30 -5.62
C HIS A 34 -5.44 0.83 -4.76
N ARG A 35 -6.20 1.88 -4.42
CA ARG A 35 -5.72 2.96 -3.53
C ARG A 35 -5.96 2.60 -2.06
N ILE A 36 -4.95 2.01 -1.45
CA ILE A 36 -4.81 1.96 0.01
C ILE A 36 -3.74 2.96 0.38
N ASP A 37 -4.06 3.85 1.32
CA ASP A 37 -3.13 4.83 1.88
C ASP A 37 -2.76 4.39 3.30
N VAL A 38 -1.51 4.63 3.70
CA VAL A 38 -1.02 4.31 5.04
C VAL A 38 -0.44 5.59 5.63
N GLY A 39 -1.08 6.07 6.68
CA GLY A 39 -0.60 7.17 7.50
C GLY A 39 0.12 6.66 8.74
N TYR A 40 1.01 7.49 9.28
CA TYR A 40 1.68 7.24 10.56
C TYR A 40 1.53 8.45 11.47
N SER A 41 1.44 8.17 12.76
CA SER A 41 1.57 9.14 13.84
C SER A 41 2.38 8.46 14.91
N PHE A 42 3.68 8.75 14.93
CA PHE A 42 4.59 8.19 15.93
C PHE A 42 4.90 9.25 16.97
N CYS A 43 4.80 8.84 18.23
CA CYS A 43 5.10 9.67 19.38
C CYS A 43 6.12 8.93 20.25
N SER A 44 7.11 9.68 20.76
CA SER A 44 8.09 9.14 21.70
C SER A 44 7.53 8.90 23.10
N ASP A 45 6.31 9.38 23.37
CA ASP A 45 5.60 9.15 24.64
C ASP A 45 4.83 7.82 24.59
N GLU A 46 5.18 6.92 25.52
CA GLU A 46 4.56 5.60 25.66
C GLU A 46 3.04 5.68 25.90
N GLN A 47 2.57 6.73 26.57
CA GLN A 47 1.13 6.93 26.85
C GLN A 47 0.35 7.35 25.60
N GLN A 48 0.97 8.07 24.68
CA GLN A 48 0.35 8.52 23.44
C GLN A 48 0.52 7.47 22.33
N GLY A 49 1.58 6.66 22.43
CA GLY A 49 1.82 5.49 21.61
C GLY A 49 2.15 5.80 20.14
N ASN A 50 2.24 4.73 19.36
CA ASN A 50 2.44 4.79 17.92
C ASN A 50 1.15 4.38 17.22
N THR A 51 0.73 5.12 16.19
CA THR A 51 -0.48 4.78 15.43
C THR A 51 -0.16 4.68 13.95
N ILE A 52 -0.52 3.55 13.34
CA ILE A 52 -0.49 3.35 11.88
C ILE A 52 -1.93 3.33 11.38
N THR A 53 -2.30 4.30 10.55
CA THR A 53 -3.67 4.39 10.02
C THR A 53 -3.73 3.82 8.62
N ILE A 54 -4.48 2.73 8.43
CA ILE A 54 -4.75 2.15 7.11
C ILE A 54 -6.02 2.80 6.56
N ARG A 55 -5.95 3.44 5.40
CA ARG A 55 -7.09 4.12 4.78
C ARG A 55 -7.46 3.43 3.47
N ASN A 56 -8.74 3.08 3.34
CA ASN A 56 -9.30 2.65 2.07
C ASN A 56 -9.71 3.88 1.28
N VAL A 57 -8.93 4.27 0.27
CA VAL A 57 -9.26 5.41 -0.60
C VAL A 57 -10.05 4.95 -1.84
N SER A 58 -10.36 3.66 -1.93
CA SER A 58 -11.17 3.10 -3.02
C SER A 58 -12.66 3.16 -2.69
N GLY A 59 -13.49 3.27 -3.73
CA GLY A 59 -14.95 3.26 -3.60
C GLY A 59 -15.56 1.88 -3.31
N ARG A 60 -14.77 0.88 -2.88
CA ARG A 60 -15.23 -0.49 -2.62
C ARG A 60 -14.77 -0.96 -1.25
N PRO A 61 -15.60 -1.70 -0.49
CA PRO A 61 -15.18 -2.27 0.77
C PRO A 61 -14.07 -3.30 0.55
N LEU A 62 -13.15 -3.39 1.50
CA LEU A 62 -12.05 -4.35 1.55
C LEU A 62 -12.15 -5.15 2.84
N ILE A 63 -11.84 -6.43 2.82
CA ILE A 63 -11.77 -7.25 4.04
C ILE A 63 -10.30 -7.44 4.34
N LEU A 64 -9.82 -6.83 5.43
CA LEU A 64 -8.47 -7.00 5.96
C LEU A 64 -8.46 -8.27 6.81
N CYS A 65 -7.75 -9.29 6.34
CA CYS A 65 -7.66 -10.58 7.04
C CYS A 65 -6.46 -10.62 8.00
N TYR A 66 -5.37 -9.94 7.62
CA TYR A 66 -4.11 -10.03 8.36
C TYR A 66 -3.19 -8.85 8.01
N TRP A 67 -2.32 -8.48 8.95
CA TRP A 67 -1.29 -7.47 8.74
C TRP A 67 0.04 -7.92 9.35
N GLU A 68 1.16 -7.43 8.84
CA GLU A 68 2.49 -7.70 9.39
C GLU A 68 3.32 -6.43 9.31
N LEU A 69 4.04 -6.08 10.38
CA LEU A 69 5.09 -5.06 10.31
C LEU A 69 6.43 -5.70 10.01
N GLN A 70 7.10 -5.16 9.01
CA GLN A 70 8.30 -5.71 8.42
C GLN A 70 9.42 -4.66 8.35
N LEU A 71 10.63 -5.09 8.66
CA LEU A 71 11.84 -4.33 8.41
C LEU A 71 12.52 -4.84 7.15
N ARG A 72 13.04 -3.91 6.34
CA ARG A 72 13.83 -4.25 5.17
C ARG A 72 15.31 -4.32 5.54
N HIS A 73 15.94 -5.46 5.25
CA HIS A 73 17.37 -5.65 5.36
C HIS A 73 18.01 -5.85 3.98
N GLY A 74 19.16 -5.23 3.78
CA GLY A 74 19.97 -5.35 2.56
C GLY A 74 19.51 -4.46 1.40
N HIS A 75 20.32 -4.48 0.34
CA HIS A 75 20.10 -3.65 -0.84
C HIS A 75 19.34 -4.40 -1.94
N TRP A 76 18.62 -3.64 -2.77
CA TRP A 76 17.95 -4.19 -3.94
C TRP A 76 19.01 -4.84 -4.88
N PRO A 77 18.75 -6.00 -5.52
CA PRO A 77 17.49 -6.76 -5.57
C PRO A 77 17.36 -7.88 -4.52
N ARG A 78 18.36 -8.11 -3.66
CA ARG A 78 18.36 -9.19 -2.65
C ARG A 78 17.83 -8.76 -1.29
N ALA A 79 17.06 -7.67 -1.25
CA ALA A 79 16.47 -7.16 -0.01
C ALA A 79 15.56 -8.22 0.63
N ARG A 80 15.83 -8.53 1.89
CA ARG A 80 15.02 -9.42 2.73
C ARG A 80 14.11 -8.58 3.61
N TYR A 81 12.95 -9.12 3.94
CA TYR A 81 11.99 -8.50 4.83
C TYR A 81 11.84 -9.40 6.04
N ASN A 82 12.07 -8.86 7.23
CA ASN A 82 11.89 -9.59 8.48
C ASN A 82 10.65 -9.06 9.19
N THR A 83 9.71 -9.95 9.50
CA THR A 83 8.51 -9.60 10.26
C THR A 83 8.86 -9.55 11.74
N PHE A 84 8.58 -8.42 12.39
CA PHE A 84 8.85 -8.24 13.82
C PHE A 84 7.56 -8.07 14.64
N ARG A 85 6.45 -7.70 14.00
CA ARG A 85 5.12 -7.67 14.62
C ARG A 85 4.06 -8.25 13.68
N THR A 86 3.12 -8.93 14.30
CA THR A 86 1.92 -9.52 13.70
C THR A 86 0.76 -9.28 14.67
N PRO A 87 -0.50 -9.28 14.20
CA PRO A 87 -1.65 -9.23 15.09
C PRO A 87 -1.61 -10.41 16.06
N GLU A 88 -2.14 -10.18 17.26
CA GLU A 88 -2.36 -11.26 18.21
C GLU A 88 -3.42 -12.24 17.66
N PRO A 89 -3.40 -13.53 18.05
CA PRO A 89 -4.37 -14.52 17.56
C PRO A 89 -5.83 -14.07 17.70
N ASP A 90 -6.09 -13.28 18.73
CA ASP A 90 -7.41 -12.78 19.14
C ASP A 90 -7.84 -11.57 18.28
N GLU A 91 -6.87 -10.87 17.69
CA GLU A 91 -7.06 -9.76 16.75
C GLU A 91 -7.21 -10.21 15.29
N VAL A 92 -6.98 -11.51 14.99
CA VAL A 92 -7.18 -12.08 13.66
C VAL A 92 -8.68 -12.25 13.40
N ASN A 93 -9.36 -11.13 13.23
CA ASN A 93 -10.75 -11.10 12.79
C ASN A 93 -10.82 -10.40 11.43
N ASP A 94 -11.61 -10.95 10.51
CA ASP A 94 -11.80 -10.41 9.18
C ASP A 94 -12.45 -9.02 9.29
N TYR A 95 -11.62 -7.97 9.32
CA TYR A 95 -12.09 -6.61 9.50
C TYR A 95 -12.56 -6.05 8.16
N ARG A 96 -13.84 -5.71 8.08
CA ARG A 96 -14.42 -5.06 6.90
C ARG A 96 -14.12 -3.56 6.92
N LEU A 97 -13.19 -3.16 6.08
CA LEU A 97 -12.81 -1.77 5.83
C LEU A 97 -13.75 -1.17 4.78
N GLU A 98 -14.64 -0.27 5.20
CA GLU A 98 -15.59 0.40 4.32
C GLU A 98 -14.92 1.31 3.28
N PRO A 99 -15.59 1.67 2.19
CA PRO A 99 -15.10 2.66 1.23
C PRO A 99 -14.79 4.00 1.93
N TYR A 100 -13.68 4.63 1.56
CA TYR A 100 -13.27 5.94 2.09
C TYR A 100 -13.14 5.99 3.63
N SER A 101 -12.98 4.83 4.28
CA SER A 101 -12.83 4.73 5.73
C SER A 101 -11.37 4.49 6.15
N SER A 102 -11.11 4.72 7.44
CA SER A 102 -9.80 4.50 8.05
C SER A 102 -9.90 3.44 9.15
N TYR A 103 -8.82 2.68 9.33
CA TYR A 103 -8.64 1.71 10.40
C TYR A 103 -7.32 2.00 11.10
N PRO A 104 -7.35 2.49 12.35
CA PRO A 104 -6.15 2.75 13.12
C PRO A 104 -5.64 1.46 13.77
N LEU A 105 -4.35 1.16 13.55
CA LEU A 105 -3.57 0.23 14.36
C LEU A 105 -2.87 1.05 15.43
N VAL A 106 -3.29 0.89 16.68
CA VAL A 106 -2.77 1.65 17.83
C VAL A 106 -1.83 0.76 18.62
N PHE A 107 -0.63 1.24 18.88
CA PHE A 107 0.43 0.56 19.60
C PHE A 107 0.77 1.40 20.85
N THR A 108 0.05 1.16 21.94
CA THR A 108 0.16 1.86 23.22
C THR A 108 0.56 0.90 24.34
N ASP A 109 1.05 1.44 25.46
CA ASP A 109 1.38 0.67 26.67
C ASP A 109 2.32 -0.52 26.39
N TYR A 110 1.90 -1.74 26.70
CA TYR A 110 2.68 -2.97 26.50
C TYR A 110 2.92 -3.34 25.03
N GLU A 111 2.12 -2.79 24.12
CA GLU A 111 2.26 -2.95 22.68
C GLU A 111 3.07 -1.81 22.05
N HIS A 112 3.41 -0.79 22.82
CA HIS A 112 4.32 0.25 22.38
C HIS A 112 5.64 -0.38 21.94
N PHE A 113 6.02 -0.12 20.70
CA PHE A 113 7.32 -0.47 20.19
C PHE A 113 8.11 0.80 19.94
N ASP A 114 9.30 0.86 20.52
CA ASP A 114 10.22 1.95 20.24
C ASP A 114 10.74 1.80 18.80
N TYR A 115 10.28 2.67 17.92
CA TYR A 115 10.63 2.61 16.51
C TYR A 115 12.12 2.88 16.27
N ASP A 116 12.80 3.63 17.15
CA ASP A 116 14.24 3.90 17.07
C ASP A 116 15.06 2.66 17.44
N LEU A 117 14.56 1.85 18.38
CA LEU A 117 15.15 0.55 18.73
C LEU A 117 14.86 -0.55 17.70
N VAL A 118 13.67 -0.52 17.08
CA VAL A 118 13.25 -1.52 16.09
C VAL A 118 13.90 -1.26 14.72
N ALA A 119 14.09 0.00 14.34
CA ALA A 119 14.81 0.37 13.13
C ALA A 119 16.13 1.08 13.48
N PRO A 120 17.10 0.40 14.12
CA PRO A 120 18.36 1.01 14.49
C PRO A 120 19.07 1.42 13.21
N ARG A 121 19.23 2.75 13.02
CA ARG A 121 19.68 3.49 11.80
C ARG A 121 18.58 4.22 11.00
N GLY A 122 17.38 4.40 11.52
CA GLY A 122 16.32 5.16 10.83
C GLY A 122 15.84 4.44 9.56
N GLY A 123 15.82 3.11 9.58
CA GLY A 123 15.36 2.33 8.42
C GLY A 123 13.85 2.45 8.21
N PRO A 124 13.37 2.37 6.95
CA PRO A 124 11.93 2.40 6.69
C PRO A 124 11.24 1.15 7.26
N VAL A 125 10.12 1.38 7.95
CA VAL A 125 9.20 0.34 8.40
C VAL A 125 8.16 0.11 7.32
N TYR A 126 7.94 -1.16 6.99
CA TYR A 126 6.94 -1.57 6.02
C TYR A 126 5.78 -2.25 6.73
N ILE A 127 4.58 -2.06 6.20
CA ILE A 127 3.41 -2.85 6.57
C ILE A 127 3.03 -3.72 5.39
N ARG A 128 2.82 -5.01 5.64
CA ARG A 128 2.29 -5.96 4.68
C ARG A 128 0.85 -6.26 5.04
N LEU A 129 -0.06 -5.94 4.13
CA LEU A 129 -1.50 -6.08 4.32
C LEU A 129 -2.03 -7.23 3.47
N HIS A 130 -2.85 -8.08 4.08
CA HIS A 130 -3.50 -9.21 3.44
C HIS A 130 -5.00 -8.94 3.38
N PHE A 131 -5.52 -8.79 2.17
CA PHE A 131 -6.95 -8.59 1.93
C PHE A 131 -7.56 -9.83 1.29
N ALA A 132 -8.80 -10.16 1.66
CA ALA A 132 -9.53 -11.28 1.08
C ALA A 132 -9.58 -11.19 -0.45
N GLY A 133 -9.21 -12.28 -1.13
CA GLY A 133 -9.22 -12.37 -2.60
C GLY A 133 -8.19 -11.49 -3.32
N ARG A 134 -7.20 -10.92 -2.61
CA ARG A 134 -6.13 -10.09 -3.20
C ARG A 134 -4.75 -10.62 -2.85
N ARG A 135 -3.75 -10.27 -3.66
CA ARG A 135 -2.35 -10.53 -3.33
C ARG A 135 -1.93 -9.62 -2.16
N PRO A 136 -1.03 -10.09 -1.26
CA PRO A 136 -0.51 -9.26 -0.19
C PRO A 136 0.17 -8.01 -0.74
N MET A 137 -0.15 -6.86 -0.15
CA MET A 137 0.39 -5.56 -0.55
C MET A 137 1.36 -5.07 0.51
N ARG A 138 2.57 -4.69 0.10
CA ARG A 138 3.57 -4.09 0.99
C ARG A 138 3.61 -2.59 0.76
N LEU A 139 3.44 -1.84 1.83
CA LEU A 139 3.44 -0.39 1.86
C LEU A 139 4.47 0.10 2.87
N ILE A 140 4.98 1.31 2.66
CA ILE A 140 5.82 1.98 3.65
C ILE A 140 4.88 2.52 4.72
N ALA A 141 5.06 2.08 5.96
CA ALA A 141 4.35 2.64 7.11
C ALA A 141 5.09 3.86 7.65
N TYR A 142 6.42 3.81 7.64
CA TYR A 142 7.28 4.91 8.07
C TYR A 142 8.54 4.96 7.22
N PRO A 143 8.90 6.12 6.65
CA PRO A 143 10.04 6.23 5.73
C PRO A 143 11.41 6.13 6.42
N GLY A 144 11.48 6.29 7.75
CA GLY A 144 12.75 6.49 8.44
C GLY A 144 13.12 7.97 8.53
N SER A 145 14.02 8.30 9.47
CA SER A 145 14.61 9.63 9.71
C SER A 145 15.96 9.78 9.03
#